data_AF-A0A1U7WU71-F1
#
_entry.id   AF-A0A1U7WU71-F1
#
_cell.length_a   1.000
_cell.length_b   1.000
_cell.length_c   1.000
_cell.angle_alpha   90.00
_cell.angle_beta   90.00
_cell.angle_gamma   90.00
#
_symmetry.space_group_name_H-M   'P 1'
#
loop_
_entity.id
_entity.type
_entity.pdbx_description
1 polymer ?
#
loop_
_entity_poly.entity_id
_entity_poly.type
_entity_poly.pdbx_seq_one_letter_code
_entity_poly.pdbx_strand_id
1 'polypeptide(L)'
;MSSLQGPIVCPVVCGKRTGPVNSSIVKAKMLRSEFWGFNGISSRVACLPRSRVSKLIGCSFSSSSNGNGSMAENFSESDADYVNSSVVEAVEVRSGKDGFVIKMRDGRHLKCVPSNPQCGHIPDYAPQPAIVLRMEDGTGLLLPIIVLEMPSVLLMAAVRNIQLARPTMYHVLKEMVDKMGYAVKLVRVTKRVHEAYFAQLYLTRLDNDAESISFDLRPSDAINIAVQCKVPIQVNKSLAYSDGMRIVESAKPALHTAASDGLLFSQLDRPTGQPSIEAKEFILVRNMLVAAVEERYTDAALWRDQLMQLRSEKNWT
;
A
#
# COMPACT_ATOMS: atom_id res chain seq x y z
N MET A 1 -13.89 -56.91 -0.04
CA MET A 1 -14.30 -57.05 1.38
C MET A 1 -13.27 -56.23 2.17
N SER A 2 -13.55 -55.13 2.84
CA SER A 2 -14.75 -54.64 3.53
C SER A 2 -14.64 -53.12 3.71
N SER A 3 -15.75 -52.41 3.53
CA SER A 3 -15.93 -50.99 3.86
C SER A 3 -16.22 -50.80 5.35
N LEU A 4 -15.75 -49.71 5.95
CA LEU A 4 -16.35 -49.15 7.17
C LEU A 4 -16.46 -47.63 7.09
N GLN A 5 -17.63 -47.17 7.51
CA GLN A 5 -18.23 -45.85 7.40
C GLN A 5 -18.28 -45.24 8.82
N GLY A 6 -18.12 -43.93 8.96
CA GLY A 6 -18.28 -43.22 10.24
C GLY A 6 -18.53 -41.72 10.04
N PRO A 7 -19.33 -41.06 10.90
CA PRO A 7 -20.25 -40.00 10.46
C PRO A 7 -19.71 -38.56 10.60
N ILE A 8 -20.30 -37.69 9.76
CA ILE A 8 -20.19 -36.23 9.71
C ILE A 8 -21.16 -35.62 10.73
N VAL A 9 -20.70 -34.63 11.51
CA VAL A 9 -21.55 -33.80 12.37
C VAL A 9 -21.25 -32.33 12.09
N CYS A 10 -22.22 -31.62 11.49
CA CYS A 10 -22.26 -30.17 11.36
C CYS A 10 -23.18 -29.58 12.45
N PRO A 11 -22.83 -28.47 13.12
CA PRO A 11 -23.80 -27.77 13.95
C PRO A 11 -24.52 -26.67 13.17
N VAL A 12 -25.85 -26.75 13.16
CA VAL A 12 -26.79 -25.67 12.85
C VAL A 12 -27.24 -25.07 14.17
N VAL A 13 -27.16 -23.74 14.33
CA VAL A 13 -27.99 -23.02 15.32
C VAL A 13 -28.49 -21.72 14.70
N CYS A 14 -29.82 -21.60 14.67
CA CYS A 14 -30.59 -20.40 14.36
C CYS A 14 -31.50 -20.08 15.56
N GLY A 15 -31.74 -18.79 15.85
CA GLY A 15 -33.03 -18.34 16.40
C GLY A 15 -33.04 -17.64 17.78
N LYS A 16 -33.19 -16.31 17.73
CA LYS A 16 -33.49 -15.32 18.79
C LYS A 16 -34.58 -15.70 19.81
N ARG A 17 -34.50 -15.18 21.06
CA ARG A 17 -35.35 -14.09 21.61
C ARG A 17 -35.01 -13.69 23.07
N THR A 18 -35.43 -12.47 23.39
CA THR A 18 -35.15 -11.56 24.51
C THR A 18 -36.07 -11.75 25.74
N GLY A 19 -35.59 -11.36 26.94
CA GLY A 19 -36.40 -11.11 28.15
C GLY A 19 -35.55 -10.93 29.44
N PRO A 20 -35.78 -9.89 30.29
CA PRO A 20 -34.88 -9.48 31.38
C PRO A 20 -35.35 -9.96 32.79
N VAL A 21 -34.47 -9.98 33.81
CA VAL A 21 -34.75 -9.70 35.25
C VAL A 21 -33.42 -9.57 36.06
N ASN A 22 -33.47 -8.71 37.09
CA ASN A 22 -32.46 -8.10 37.96
C ASN A 22 -31.73 -8.97 39.02
N SER A 23 -30.61 -8.38 39.51
CA SER A 23 -30.08 -8.34 40.91
C SER A 23 -29.55 -9.65 41.54
N SER A 24 -28.60 -9.74 42.48
CA SER A 24 -27.90 -8.79 43.37
C SER A 24 -26.62 -9.44 43.94
N ILE A 25 -25.68 -8.57 44.33
CA ILE A 25 -24.54 -8.70 45.26
C ILE A 25 -24.81 -9.58 46.49
N VAL A 26 -23.85 -10.42 46.94
CA VAL A 26 -23.32 -10.51 48.34
C VAL A 26 -21.90 -11.14 48.37
N LYS A 27 -21.04 -10.54 49.21
CA LYS A 27 -19.66 -10.88 49.63
C LYS A 27 -19.66 -11.86 50.82
N ALA A 28 -18.69 -12.78 50.92
CA ALA A 28 -18.09 -13.25 52.20
C ALA A 28 -16.88 -14.16 51.91
N LYS A 29 -15.63 -13.73 52.18
CA LYS A 29 -14.83 -13.80 53.42
C LYS A 29 -14.30 -15.20 53.80
N MET A 30 -13.03 -15.38 53.43
CA MET A 30 -11.87 -15.96 54.13
C MET A 30 -12.07 -16.53 55.55
N LEU A 31 -11.51 -17.73 55.80
CA LEU A 31 -10.97 -18.16 57.10
C LEU A 31 -9.70 -19.01 56.87
N ARG A 32 -8.67 -18.67 57.65
CA ARG A 32 -7.32 -19.24 57.73
C ARG A 32 -7.24 -20.08 59.01
N SER A 33 -6.47 -21.17 59.01
CA SER A 33 -6.00 -21.83 60.24
C SER A 33 -4.72 -22.61 59.95
N GLU A 34 -3.62 -22.19 60.59
CA GLU A 34 -2.34 -22.90 60.72
C GLU A 34 -2.36 -23.66 62.06
N PHE A 35 -1.76 -24.86 62.17
CA PHE A 35 -0.93 -25.24 63.33
C PHE A 35 -0.11 -26.54 63.12
N TRP A 36 1.05 -26.60 63.78
CA TRP A 36 2.22 -27.48 63.61
C TRP A 36 2.19 -28.85 64.34
N GLY A 37 3.13 -29.75 63.99
CA GLY A 37 3.68 -30.75 64.94
C GLY A 37 4.48 -31.93 64.33
N PHE A 38 5.76 -32.05 64.68
CA PHE A 38 6.79 -33.00 64.18
C PHE A 38 6.90 -34.31 65.00
N ASN A 39 7.28 -35.44 64.35
CA ASN A 39 8.37 -36.41 64.67
C ASN A 39 8.05 -37.91 64.45
N GLY A 40 8.95 -38.60 63.73
CA GLY A 40 9.06 -40.07 63.64
C GLY A 40 9.96 -40.55 62.49
N ILE A 41 11.10 -41.18 62.80
CA ILE A 41 12.24 -41.52 61.92
C ILE A 41 12.25 -43.02 61.52
N SER A 42 12.85 -43.32 60.34
CA SER A 42 13.39 -44.61 59.83
C SER A 42 12.40 -45.53 59.07
N SER A 43 12.66 -46.15 57.91
CA SER A 43 13.82 -46.23 57.00
C SER A 43 13.43 -46.89 55.66
N ARG A 44 13.97 -46.33 54.55
CA ARG A 44 14.42 -46.91 53.26
C ARG A 44 13.58 -48.00 52.56
N VAL A 45 13.21 -47.77 51.28
CA VAL A 45 13.82 -48.34 50.05
C VAL A 45 13.41 -47.47 48.84
N ALA A 46 14.33 -47.30 47.91
CA ALA A 46 14.32 -46.37 46.78
C ALA A 46 13.36 -46.72 45.63
N CYS A 47 12.89 -45.69 44.93
CA CYS A 47 12.56 -45.69 43.49
C CYS A 47 12.59 -44.24 42.96
N LEU A 48 13.51 -43.92 42.04
CA LEU A 48 13.54 -42.65 41.31
C LEU A 48 12.35 -42.53 40.35
N PRO A 49 11.86 -41.30 40.11
CA PRO A 49 11.46 -40.92 38.77
C PRO A 49 12.15 -39.66 38.25
N ARG A 50 12.68 -39.86 37.05
CA ARG A 50 13.23 -38.96 36.02
C ARG A 50 12.47 -37.63 35.90
N SER A 51 13.17 -36.52 36.15
CA SER A 51 12.69 -35.16 35.85
C SER A 51 12.55 -34.94 34.34
N ARG A 52 11.38 -34.46 33.91
CA ARG A 52 11.12 -34.02 32.53
C ARG A 52 11.79 -32.66 32.32
N VAL A 53 12.79 -32.64 31.44
CA VAL A 53 13.40 -31.42 30.93
C VAL A 53 12.41 -30.71 30.01
N SER A 54 11.84 -29.59 30.44
CA SER A 54 11.26 -28.59 29.54
C SER A 54 12.36 -27.59 29.19
N LYS A 55 12.88 -27.66 27.96
CA LYS A 55 13.78 -26.62 27.44
C LYS A 55 12.95 -25.36 27.17
N LEU A 56 13.02 -24.39 28.08
CA LEU A 56 12.68 -23.00 27.78
C LEU A 56 13.81 -22.44 26.92
N ILE A 57 13.57 -22.19 25.64
CA ILE A 57 14.55 -21.52 24.78
C ILE A 57 14.47 -20.02 25.11
N GLY A 58 15.37 -19.58 25.99
CA GLY A 58 15.61 -18.16 26.25
C GLY A 58 16.49 -17.59 25.15
N CYS A 59 15.94 -16.71 24.31
CA CYS A 59 16.74 -15.95 23.35
C CYS A 59 17.38 -14.76 24.08
N SER A 60 18.65 -14.87 24.43
CA SER A 60 19.46 -13.72 24.85
C SER A 60 19.96 -13.01 23.59
N PHE A 61 19.36 -11.87 23.24
CA PHE A 61 19.90 -11.01 22.20
C PHE A 61 21.12 -10.25 22.75
N SER A 62 22.30 -10.79 22.53
CA SER A 62 23.54 -10.03 22.69
C SER A 62 23.66 -9.06 21.52
N SER A 63 23.22 -7.82 21.71
CA SER A 63 23.51 -6.73 20.78
C SER A 63 25.00 -6.36 20.86
N SER A 64 25.82 -6.88 19.93
CA SER A 64 27.12 -6.27 19.64
C SER A 64 26.89 -5.03 18.79
N SER A 65 26.55 -3.93 19.44
CA SER A 65 26.58 -2.60 18.81
C SER A 65 28.04 -2.26 18.54
N ASN A 66 28.50 -2.46 17.30
CA ASN A 66 29.65 -1.69 16.82
C ASN A 66 29.16 -0.23 16.82
N GLY A 67 29.76 0.59 17.68
CA GLY A 67 29.36 1.95 18.05
C GLY A 67 29.42 2.99 16.93
N ASN A 68 29.06 2.63 15.70
CA ASN A 68 28.61 3.60 14.71
C ASN A 68 27.09 3.80 14.91
N GLY A 69 26.74 4.39 16.05
CA GLY A 69 25.42 4.95 16.24
C GLY A 69 25.25 6.04 15.21
N SER A 70 24.63 5.71 14.09
CA SER A 70 23.98 6.70 13.24
C SER A 70 22.85 7.29 14.08
N MET A 71 23.20 8.26 14.91
CA MET A 71 22.22 9.18 15.46
C MET A 71 21.42 9.67 14.25
N ALA A 72 20.10 9.50 14.29
CA ALA A 72 19.23 10.07 13.28
C ALA A 72 19.69 11.51 13.05
N GLU A 73 20.15 11.82 11.84
CA GLU A 73 20.72 13.12 11.55
C GLU A 73 19.68 14.17 11.93
N ASN A 74 20.02 15.00 12.92
CA ASN A 74 19.24 16.16 13.30
C ASN A 74 19.40 17.20 12.20
N PHE A 75 18.76 16.96 11.06
CA PHE A 75 18.51 18.03 10.10
C PHE A 75 17.53 18.97 10.77
N SER A 76 18.02 20.12 11.22
CA SER A 76 17.16 21.25 11.56
C SER A 76 16.55 21.80 10.27
N GLU A 77 15.64 21.03 9.68
CA GLU A 77 14.87 21.47 8.53
C GLU A 77 13.88 22.53 9.02
N SER A 78 14.06 23.76 8.54
CA SER A 78 13.20 24.88 8.88
C SER A 78 11.80 24.64 8.32
N ASP A 79 10.78 24.81 9.17
CA ASP A 79 9.38 24.75 8.76
C ASP A 79 9.07 25.75 7.62
N ALA A 80 9.87 26.81 7.48
CA ALA A 80 9.74 27.80 6.43
C ALA A 80 10.03 27.25 5.02
N ASP A 81 10.77 26.15 4.90
CA ASP A 81 11.15 25.54 3.63
C ASP A 81 10.08 24.59 3.08
N TYR A 82 8.99 24.39 3.84
CA TYR A 82 7.92 23.46 3.52
C TYR A 82 6.61 24.18 3.19
N VAL A 83 5.81 23.54 2.35
CA VAL A 83 4.45 23.97 1.99
C VAL A 83 3.47 22.84 2.23
N ASN A 84 2.27 23.16 2.74
CA ASN A 84 1.20 22.17 2.88
C ASN A 84 0.69 21.73 1.52
N SER A 85 0.19 20.50 1.45
CA SER A 85 -0.32 19.92 0.23
C SER A 85 -1.55 19.04 0.47
N SER A 86 -2.42 18.99 -0.53
CA SER A 86 -3.58 18.09 -0.56
C SER A 86 -3.42 17.03 -1.64
N VAL A 87 -3.96 15.84 -1.37
CA VAL A 87 -4.02 14.75 -2.33
C VAL A 87 -5.11 15.03 -3.36
N VAL A 88 -4.75 14.94 -4.64
CA VAL A 88 -5.68 15.02 -5.77
C VAL A 88 -6.18 13.61 -6.12
N GLU A 89 -7.46 13.47 -6.46
CA GLU A 89 -8.03 12.20 -6.95
C GLU A 89 -7.59 11.89 -8.39
N ALA A 90 -6.29 11.69 -8.58
CA ALA A 90 -5.67 11.24 -9.82
C ALA A 90 -5.58 9.70 -9.88
N VAL A 91 -5.55 9.16 -11.10
CA VAL A 91 -5.40 7.72 -11.37
C VAL A 91 -4.00 7.44 -11.89
N GLU A 92 -3.62 8.13 -12.97
CA GLU A 92 -2.38 7.89 -13.68
C GLU A 92 -1.84 9.18 -14.31
N VAL A 93 -0.53 9.18 -14.54
CA VAL A 93 0.19 10.24 -15.22
C VAL A 93 0.85 9.65 -16.45
N ARG A 94 0.70 10.35 -17.58
CA ARG A 94 1.38 10.07 -18.82
C ARG A 94 2.26 11.26 -19.16
N SER A 95 3.45 10.97 -19.67
CA SER A 95 4.33 11.96 -20.27
C SER A 95 4.28 11.84 -21.79
N GLY A 96 4.39 12.94 -22.52
CA GLY A 96 4.42 12.95 -23.99
C GLY A 96 5.00 14.25 -24.53
N LYS A 97 4.99 14.39 -25.87
CA LYS A 97 5.59 15.54 -26.58
C LYS A 97 5.00 16.90 -26.19
N ASP A 98 3.72 16.91 -25.83
CA ASP A 98 2.98 18.12 -25.44
C ASP A 98 3.00 18.38 -23.92
N GLY A 99 3.85 17.68 -23.17
CA GLY A 99 3.95 17.75 -21.72
C GLY A 99 3.31 16.55 -21.02
N PHE A 100 2.73 16.80 -19.84
CA PHE A 100 2.16 15.77 -18.98
C PHE A 100 0.64 15.78 -19.06
N VAL A 101 0.05 14.59 -19.01
CA VAL A 101 -1.39 14.41 -18.91
C VAL A 101 -1.69 13.61 -17.65
N ILE A 102 -2.42 14.22 -16.73
CA ILE A 102 -2.91 13.58 -15.51
C ILE A 102 -4.35 13.15 -15.75
N LYS A 103 -4.62 11.85 -15.69
CA LYS A 103 -5.98 11.34 -15.73
C LYS A 103 -6.56 11.35 -14.33
N MET A 104 -7.63 12.11 -14.18
CA MET A 104 -8.40 12.23 -12.96
C MET A 104 -9.35 11.05 -12.82
N ARG A 105 -9.78 10.75 -11.60
CA ARG A 105 -10.70 9.64 -11.32
C ARG A 105 -12.09 9.83 -11.91
N ASP A 106 -12.52 11.07 -12.10
CA ASP A 106 -13.77 11.41 -12.80
C ASP A 106 -13.68 11.27 -14.34
N GLY A 107 -12.54 10.81 -14.86
CA GLY A 107 -12.29 10.64 -16.28
C GLY A 107 -11.81 11.91 -16.99
N ARG A 108 -11.74 13.06 -16.30
CA ARG A 108 -11.14 14.27 -16.86
C ARG A 108 -9.63 14.09 -17.02
N HIS A 109 -9.07 14.79 -17.99
CA HIS A 109 -7.64 14.83 -18.24
C HIS A 109 -7.15 16.25 -18.01
N LEU A 110 -6.15 16.41 -17.13
CA LEU A 110 -5.47 17.68 -16.92
C LEU A 110 -4.19 17.68 -17.74
N LYS A 111 -4.07 18.65 -18.65
CA LYS A 111 -2.81 18.92 -19.33
C LYS A 111 -1.95 19.80 -18.42
N CYS A 112 -0.71 19.38 -18.24
CA CYS A 112 0.22 20.01 -17.34
C CYS A 112 1.58 20.20 -18.04
N VAL A 113 2.26 21.29 -17.70
CA VAL A 113 3.64 21.55 -18.14
C VAL A 113 4.55 21.62 -16.93
N PRO A 114 5.83 21.22 -17.05
CA PRO A 114 6.81 21.43 -15.98
C PRO A 114 6.84 22.88 -15.51
N SER A 115 6.95 23.07 -14.19
CA SER A 115 7.15 24.39 -13.62
C SER A 115 8.54 24.94 -13.92
N ASN A 116 9.55 24.07 -13.92
CA ASN A 116 10.92 24.39 -14.26
C ASN A 116 11.21 24.01 -15.73
N PRO A 117 11.45 24.98 -16.63
CA PRO A 117 11.78 24.69 -18.03
C PRO A 117 13.16 24.05 -18.22
N GLN A 118 14.00 24.01 -17.17
CA GLN A 118 15.30 23.33 -17.18
C GLN A 118 15.20 21.83 -16.80
N CYS A 119 14.02 21.35 -16.41
CA CYS A 119 13.75 19.92 -16.31
C CYS A 119 13.83 19.37 -17.75
N GLY A 120 14.94 18.71 -18.09
CA GLY A 120 15.44 18.49 -19.46
C GLY A 120 14.51 17.72 -20.43
N HIS A 121 15.06 16.70 -21.12
CA HIS A 121 14.27 15.91 -22.06
C HIS A 121 13.15 15.17 -21.30
N ILE A 122 11.90 15.55 -21.55
CA ILE A 122 10.72 14.88 -20.99
C ILE A 122 10.71 13.44 -21.56
N PRO A 123 11.02 12.40 -20.78
CA PRO A 123 10.97 11.04 -21.30
C PRO A 123 9.52 10.70 -21.63
N ASP A 124 9.25 10.26 -22.85
CA ASP A 124 7.95 9.74 -23.24
C ASP A 124 7.77 8.38 -22.56
N TYR A 125 6.77 8.28 -21.68
CA TYR A 125 6.46 7.04 -20.97
C TYR A 125 4.96 6.78 -20.93
N ALA A 126 4.61 5.49 -21.04
CA ALA A 126 3.25 5.00 -20.98
C ALA A 126 2.55 5.42 -19.67
N PRO A 127 1.20 5.47 -19.61
CA PRO A 127 0.49 5.81 -18.39
C PRO A 127 0.96 4.99 -17.18
N GLN A 128 1.30 5.69 -16.09
CA GLN A 128 1.76 5.08 -14.85
C GLN A 128 0.90 5.53 -13.67
N PRO A 129 0.56 4.64 -12.72
CA PRO A 129 -0.12 5.03 -11.49
C PRO A 129 0.69 6.08 -10.73
N ALA A 130 0.01 7.09 -10.21
CA ALA A 130 0.67 8.19 -9.51
C ALA A 130 -0.20 8.74 -8.38
N ILE A 131 0.48 9.16 -7.32
CA ILE A 131 -0.10 10.01 -6.27
C ILE A 131 0.22 11.45 -6.66
N VAL A 132 -0.80 12.30 -6.77
CA VAL A 132 -0.61 13.70 -7.15
C VAL A 132 -0.89 14.59 -5.94
N LEU A 133 0.11 15.36 -5.51
CA LEU A 133 -0.01 16.35 -4.44
C LEU A 133 -0.20 17.74 -5.04
N ARG A 134 -1.18 18.51 -4.55
CA ARG A 134 -1.41 19.91 -4.93
C ARG A 134 -0.89 20.83 -3.83
N MET A 135 -0.05 21.79 -4.18
CA MET A 135 0.51 22.75 -3.22
C MET A 135 -0.55 23.77 -2.79
N GLU A 136 -0.59 24.07 -1.48
CA GLU A 136 -1.56 24.99 -0.84
C GLU A 136 -0.97 26.37 -0.53
N ASP A 137 0.03 26.81 -1.31
CA ASP A 137 0.64 28.15 -1.24
C ASP A 137 0.07 29.14 -2.27
N GLY A 138 -1.01 28.75 -2.97
CA GLY A 138 -1.61 29.55 -4.04
C GLY A 138 -0.91 29.42 -5.40
N THR A 139 0.23 28.72 -5.50
CA THR A 139 0.89 28.46 -6.80
C THR A 139 0.09 27.51 -7.68
N GLY A 140 -0.72 26.64 -7.07
CA GLY A 140 -1.48 25.62 -7.78
C GLY A 140 -0.62 24.53 -8.41
N LEU A 141 0.66 24.43 -8.02
CA LEU A 141 1.57 23.40 -8.51
C LEU A 141 1.09 22.01 -8.11
N LEU A 142 1.23 21.07 -9.05
CA LEU A 142 0.97 19.65 -8.87
C LEU A 142 2.29 18.89 -8.88
N LEU A 143 2.55 18.08 -7.85
CA LEU A 143 3.69 17.18 -7.78
C LEU A 143 3.20 15.74 -7.96
N PRO A 144 3.38 15.14 -9.15
CA PRO A 144 3.12 13.72 -9.34
C PRO A 144 4.27 12.87 -8.82
N ILE A 145 3.93 11.89 -7.99
CA ILE A 145 4.84 10.86 -7.48
C ILE A 145 4.39 9.54 -8.09
N ILE A 146 5.20 9.02 -9.01
CA ILE A 146 4.96 7.75 -9.69
C ILE A 146 5.08 6.61 -8.66
N VAL A 147 4.09 5.74 -8.64
CA VAL A 147 3.98 4.64 -7.67
C VAL A 147 3.44 3.39 -8.32
N LEU A 148 3.40 2.30 -7.56
CA LEU A 148 2.67 1.10 -7.96
C LEU A 148 1.17 1.28 -7.75
N GLU A 149 0.40 0.39 -8.35
CA GLU A 149 -1.07 0.43 -8.31
C GLU A 149 -1.62 0.31 -6.88
N MET A 150 -1.11 -0.63 -6.08
CA MET A 150 -1.65 -0.91 -4.73
C MET A 150 -1.59 0.29 -3.77
N PRO A 151 -0.46 1.01 -3.59
CA PRO A 151 -0.43 2.22 -2.77
C PRO A 151 -1.42 3.30 -3.22
N SER A 152 -1.64 3.44 -4.53
CA SER A 152 -2.62 4.39 -5.09
C SER A 152 -4.05 3.98 -4.73
N VAL A 153 -4.38 2.70 -4.91
CA VAL A 153 -5.71 2.16 -4.59
C VAL A 153 -6.03 2.33 -3.10
N LEU A 154 -5.08 2.00 -2.22
CA LEU A 154 -5.25 2.15 -0.77
C LEU A 154 -5.40 3.61 -0.35
N LEU A 155 -4.60 4.52 -0.95
CA LEU A 155 -4.71 5.95 -0.68
C LEU A 155 -6.09 6.48 -1.09
N MET A 156 -6.55 6.11 -2.29
CA MET A 156 -7.84 6.53 -2.81
C MET A 156 -9.01 5.98 -1.98
N ALA A 157 -8.88 4.76 -1.43
CA ALA A 157 -9.86 4.25 -0.47
C ALA A 157 -9.87 5.07 0.82
N ALA A 158 -8.70 5.45 1.33
CA ALA A 158 -8.57 6.28 2.54
C ALA A 158 -9.11 7.71 2.34
N VAL A 159 -8.78 8.38 1.23
CA VAL A 159 -9.28 9.73 0.88
C VAL A 159 -10.81 9.74 0.84
N ARG A 160 -11.42 8.68 0.30
CA ARG A 160 -12.89 8.54 0.24
C ARG A 160 -13.52 7.97 1.49
N ASN A 161 -12.75 7.75 2.56
CA ASN A 161 -13.19 7.14 3.81
C ASN A 161 -13.92 5.80 3.60
N ILE A 162 -13.46 5.00 2.63
CA ILE A 162 -13.99 3.66 2.37
C ILE A 162 -13.43 2.70 3.41
N GLN A 163 -14.33 2.06 4.18
CA GLN A 163 -13.95 1.05 5.14
C GLN A 163 -13.68 -0.29 4.45
N LEU A 164 -12.47 -0.81 4.62
CA LEU A 164 -12.05 -2.10 4.09
C LEU A 164 -12.39 -3.21 5.08
N ALA A 165 -12.78 -4.39 4.59
CA ALA A 165 -13.20 -5.51 5.42
C ALA A 165 -12.10 -6.05 6.35
N ARG A 166 -10.83 -5.80 6.01
CA ARG A 166 -9.66 -6.17 6.81
C ARG A 166 -8.77 -4.94 7.00
N PRO A 167 -8.10 -4.80 8.16
CA PRO A 167 -7.15 -3.73 8.38
C PRO A 167 -6.01 -3.77 7.34
N THR A 168 -5.66 -2.61 6.80
CA THR A 168 -4.46 -2.45 5.97
C THR A 168 -3.22 -2.32 6.84
N MET A 169 -2.03 -2.47 6.25
CA MET A 169 -0.76 -2.18 6.94
C MET A 169 -0.72 -0.77 7.55
N TYR A 170 -1.34 0.21 6.91
CA TYR A 170 -1.43 1.59 7.40
C TYR A 170 -2.35 1.71 8.63
N HIS A 171 -3.47 0.98 8.66
CA HIS A 171 -4.32 0.89 9.85
C HIS A 171 -3.60 0.22 11.02
N VAL A 172 -2.90 -0.89 10.74
CA VAL A 172 -2.12 -1.59 11.76
C VAL A 172 -1.02 -0.69 12.32
N LEU A 173 -0.30 0.05 11.47
CA LEU A 173 0.73 1.00 11.90
C LEU A 173 0.14 2.11 12.77
N LYS A 174 -1.00 2.68 12.38
CA LYS A 174 -1.71 3.68 13.19
C LYS A 174 -2.04 3.14 14.58
N GLU A 175 -2.65 1.94 14.67
CA GLU A 175 -2.96 1.33 15.97
C GLU A 175 -1.70 1.04 16.80
N MET A 176 -0.59 0.65 16.15
CA MET A 176 0.67 0.41 16.84
C MET A 176 1.23 1.71 17.43
N VAL A 177 1.25 2.79 16.65
CA VAL A 177 1.70 4.11 17.10
C VAL A 177 0.87 4.58 18.30
N ASP A 178 -0.46 4.49 18.20
CA ASP A 178 -1.38 4.88 19.28
C ASP A 178 -1.12 4.06 20.56
N LYS A 179 -0.97 2.73 20.43
CA LYS A 179 -0.70 1.82 21.57
C LYS A 179 0.68 2.03 22.20
N MET A 180 1.64 2.54 21.44
CA MET A 180 2.98 2.87 21.93
C MET A 180 3.04 4.23 22.62
N GLY A 181 1.94 4.98 22.68
CA GLY A 181 1.88 6.28 23.34
C GLY A 181 2.40 7.43 22.47
N TYR A 182 2.40 7.26 21.14
CA TYR A 182 2.80 8.28 20.18
C TYR A 182 1.60 8.72 19.34
N ALA A 183 1.70 9.91 18.75
CA ALA A 183 0.79 10.40 17.73
C ALA A 183 1.59 10.77 16.48
N VAL A 184 1.03 10.47 15.31
CA VAL A 184 1.56 11.03 14.06
C VAL A 184 1.32 12.53 14.05
N LYS A 185 2.36 13.32 13.79
CA LYS A 185 2.28 14.79 13.75
C LYS A 185 2.12 15.32 12.33
N LEU A 186 3.00 14.90 11.42
CA LEU A 186 3.00 15.31 10.01
C LEU A 186 3.91 14.41 9.17
N VAL A 187 3.80 14.55 7.86
CA VAL A 187 4.72 13.94 6.89
C VAL A 187 5.36 15.01 6.03
N ARG A 188 6.66 14.88 5.73
CA ARG A 188 7.38 15.74 4.78
C ARG A 188 7.92 14.93 3.62
N VAL A 189 7.65 15.36 2.39
CA VAL A 189 8.39 14.92 1.20
C VAL A 189 9.56 15.88 1.03
N THR A 190 10.77 15.38 1.25
CA THR A 190 11.94 16.22 1.55
C THR A 190 12.79 16.50 0.31
N LYS A 191 13.23 15.44 -0.38
CA LYS A 191 14.15 15.54 -1.51
C LYS A 191 13.91 14.45 -2.54
N ARG A 192 14.57 14.61 -3.68
CA ARG A 192 14.66 13.61 -4.73
C ARG A 192 16.11 13.36 -5.11
N VAL A 193 16.49 12.10 -5.19
CA VAL A 193 17.85 11.66 -5.52
C VAL A 193 17.75 10.52 -6.53
N HIS A 194 18.38 10.67 -7.70
CA HIS A 194 18.33 9.67 -8.79
C HIS A 194 16.91 9.18 -9.09
N GLU A 195 16.00 10.11 -9.35
CA GLU A 195 14.57 9.85 -9.63
C GLU A 195 13.72 9.35 -8.45
N ALA A 196 14.32 9.01 -7.30
CA ALA A 196 13.62 8.53 -6.11
C ALA A 196 13.34 9.66 -5.12
N TYR A 197 12.08 9.82 -4.75
CA TYR A 197 11.64 10.76 -3.73
C TYR A 197 11.78 10.15 -2.32
N PHE A 198 12.13 10.99 -1.35
CA PHE A 198 12.28 10.64 0.06
C PHE A 198 11.22 11.36 0.89
N ALA A 199 10.74 10.70 1.95
CA ALA A 199 9.78 11.29 2.86
C ALA A 199 10.07 10.93 4.31
N GLN A 200 9.79 11.85 5.22
CA GLN A 200 9.92 11.65 6.65
C GLN A 200 8.55 11.69 7.32
N LEU A 201 8.29 10.70 8.18
CA LEU A 201 7.14 10.66 9.08
C LEU A 201 7.59 11.14 10.45
N TYR A 202 6.91 12.17 10.99
CA TYR A 202 7.20 12.69 12.32
C TYR A 202 6.13 12.23 13.29
N LEU A 203 6.57 11.66 14.41
CA LEU A 203 5.73 11.30 15.55
C LEU A 203 6.11 12.15 16.75
N THR A 204 5.14 12.47 17.60
CA THR A 204 5.38 13.05 18.93
C THR A 204 4.83 12.13 20.00
N ARG A 205 5.45 12.18 21.17
CA ARG A 205 4.99 11.42 22.34
C ARG A 205 3.77 12.12 22.94
N LEU A 206 2.75 11.36 23.33
CA LEU A 206 1.48 11.93 23.82
C LEU A 206 1.61 12.73 25.14
N ASP A 207 2.63 12.43 25.94
CA ASP A 207 2.92 13.10 27.22
C ASP A 207 3.94 14.24 27.09
N ASN A 208 4.64 14.35 25.95
CA ASN A 208 5.65 15.38 25.70
C ASN A 208 5.81 15.71 24.21
N ASP A 209 5.15 16.80 23.79
CA ASP A 209 5.22 17.29 22.40
C ASP A 209 6.60 17.83 21.97
N ALA A 210 7.53 18.05 22.93
CA ALA A 210 8.89 18.49 22.62
C ALA A 210 9.78 17.33 22.10
N GLU A 211 9.43 16.08 22.41
CA GLU A 211 10.11 14.90 21.89
C GLU A 211 9.45 14.45 20.59
N SER A 212 10.09 14.81 19.46
CA SER A 212 9.71 14.30 18.14
C SER A 212 10.70 13.24 17.67
N ILE A 213 10.18 12.13 17.18
CA ILE A 213 10.95 11.11 16.46
C ILE A 213 10.55 11.13 14.99
N SER A 214 11.51 10.83 14.11
CA SER A 214 11.29 10.79 12.67
C SER A 214 11.68 9.43 12.08
N PHE A 215 10.94 9.01 11.06
CA PHE A 215 11.21 7.79 10.30
C PHE A 215 11.32 8.12 8.82
N ASP A 216 12.37 7.65 8.16
CA ASP A 216 12.48 7.69 6.71
C ASP A 216 11.56 6.64 6.09
N LEU A 217 10.74 7.07 5.14
CA LEU A 217 9.74 6.25 4.46
C LEU A 217 9.71 6.60 2.96
N ARG A 218 9.22 5.64 2.17
CA ARG A 218 8.81 5.97 0.80
C ARG A 218 7.63 6.94 0.84
N PRO A 219 7.57 7.94 -0.06
CA PRO A 219 6.49 8.92 -0.06
C PRO A 219 5.11 8.30 -0.16
N SER A 220 4.94 7.22 -0.94
CA SER A 220 3.65 6.55 -1.06
C SER A 220 3.12 6.02 0.27
N ASP A 221 4.00 5.50 1.12
CA ASP A 221 3.64 4.95 2.42
C ASP A 221 3.40 6.07 3.42
N ALA A 222 4.28 7.08 3.43
CA ALA A 222 4.15 8.25 4.30
C ALA A 222 2.84 9.01 4.05
N ILE A 223 2.51 9.28 2.78
CA ILE A 223 1.26 9.96 2.38
C ILE A 223 0.03 9.13 2.78
N ASN A 224 0.07 7.81 2.61
CA ASN A 224 -1.02 6.93 3.04
C ASN A 224 -1.27 6.99 4.55
N ILE A 225 -0.20 6.97 5.35
CA ILE A 225 -0.27 7.12 6.81
C ILE A 225 -0.84 8.51 7.15
N ALA A 226 -0.36 9.56 6.49
CA ALA A 226 -0.79 10.92 6.76
C ALA A 226 -2.30 11.12 6.53
N VAL A 227 -2.84 10.60 5.43
CA VAL A 227 -4.29 10.67 5.13
C VAL A 227 -5.12 9.91 6.16
N GLN A 228 -4.69 8.72 6.59
CA GLN A 228 -5.43 7.91 7.57
C GLN A 228 -5.35 8.46 9.00
N CYS A 229 -4.25 9.12 9.33
CA CYS A 229 -4.06 9.84 10.59
C CYS A 229 -4.65 11.25 10.56
N LYS A 230 -5.05 11.75 9.39
CA LYS A 230 -5.58 13.11 9.17
C LYS A 230 -4.60 14.19 9.61
N VAL A 231 -3.32 14.00 9.25
CA VAL A 231 -2.24 14.94 9.57
C VAL A 231 -1.76 15.66 8.31
N PRO A 232 -1.08 16.82 8.45
CA PRO A 232 -0.56 17.56 7.32
C PRO A 232 0.46 16.78 6.49
N ILE A 233 0.36 16.92 5.17
CA ILE A 233 1.38 16.49 4.21
C ILE A 233 2.08 17.74 3.72
N GLN A 234 3.38 17.81 3.96
CA GLN A 234 4.23 18.92 3.58
C GLN A 234 5.21 18.50 2.49
N VAL A 235 5.52 19.40 1.58
CA VAL A 235 6.51 19.19 0.53
C VAL A 235 7.55 20.30 0.60
N ASN A 236 8.82 19.95 0.42
CA ASN A 236 9.88 20.94 0.34
C ASN A 236 9.64 21.87 -0.86
N LYS A 237 9.71 23.19 -0.64
CA LYS A 237 9.41 24.20 -1.66
C LYS A 237 10.33 24.12 -2.88
N SER A 238 11.62 23.82 -2.66
CA SER A 238 12.58 23.69 -3.77
C SER A 238 12.21 22.50 -4.67
N LEU A 239 11.83 21.38 -4.05
CA LEU A 239 11.36 20.18 -4.74
C LEU A 239 10.03 20.43 -5.48
N ALA A 240 9.08 21.07 -4.82
CA ALA A 240 7.79 21.43 -5.42
C ALA A 240 7.96 22.34 -6.64
N TYR A 241 8.93 23.26 -6.61
CA TYR A 241 9.23 24.12 -7.74
C TYR A 241 9.98 23.41 -8.87
N SER A 242 10.96 22.55 -8.53
CA SER A 242 11.80 21.87 -9.52
C SER A 242 11.05 20.79 -10.30
N ASP A 243 10.23 20.01 -9.59
CA ASP A 243 9.60 18.79 -10.11
C ASP A 243 8.08 18.96 -10.26
N GLY A 244 7.52 20.05 -9.74
CA GLY A 244 6.10 20.36 -9.87
C GLY A 244 5.70 20.75 -11.29
N MET A 245 4.41 20.60 -11.57
CA MET A 245 3.77 20.87 -12.84
C MET A 245 2.67 21.91 -12.67
N ARG A 246 2.47 22.75 -13.69
CA ARG A 246 1.40 23.74 -13.77
C ARG A 246 0.33 23.25 -14.73
N ILE A 247 -0.93 23.46 -14.38
CA ILE A 247 -2.06 23.11 -15.23
C ILE A 247 -2.14 24.13 -16.38
N VAL A 248 -2.16 23.63 -17.62
CA VAL A 248 -2.36 24.44 -18.84
C VAL A 248 -3.74 24.10 -19.38
N GLU A 249 -4.70 24.95 -19.02
CA GLU A 249 -6.11 24.97 -19.45
C GLU A 249 -6.82 23.62 -19.64
N SER A 250 -7.73 23.31 -18.71
CA SER A 250 -8.92 22.51 -19.02
C SER A 250 -9.98 23.46 -19.61
N ALA A 251 -10.18 23.41 -20.93
CA ALA A 251 -11.35 24.05 -21.53
C ALA A 251 -12.61 23.54 -20.80
N LYS A 252 -13.49 24.48 -20.42
CA LYS A 252 -14.82 24.21 -19.85
C LYS A 252 -15.50 23.06 -20.61
N PRO A 253 -16.18 22.11 -19.94
CA PRO A 253 -17.01 21.16 -20.66
C PRO A 253 -18.16 21.94 -21.30
N ALA A 254 -18.11 22.12 -22.61
CA ALA A 254 -19.29 22.53 -23.35
C ALA A 254 -20.35 21.44 -23.16
N LEU A 255 -21.51 21.87 -22.67
CA LEU A 255 -22.73 21.11 -22.58
C LEU A 255 -23.07 20.55 -23.97
N HIS A 256 -22.80 19.26 -24.21
CA HIS A 256 -23.45 18.52 -25.28
C HIS A 256 -24.60 17.73 -24.67
N THR A 257 -25.80 18.19 -25.00
CA THR A 257 -27.09 17.54 -24.82
C THR A 257 -27.02 16.05 -25.16
N ALA A 258 -27.71 15.26 -24.36
CA ALA A 258 -27.92 13.83 -24.53
C ALA A 258 -28.33 13.47 -25.96
N ALA A 259 -27.57 12.57 -26.57
CA ALA A 259 -28.06 11.60 -27.53
C ALA A 259 -27.39 10.27 -27.22
N SER A 260 -28.21 9.22 -27.11
CA SER A 260 -27.84 7.81 -27.09
C SER A 260 -26.66 7.52 -28.00
N ASP A 261 -25.63 6.87 -27.48
CA ASP A 261 -25.25 5.53 -27.95
C ASP A 261 -24.12 4.96 -27.10
N GLY A 262 -24.44 3.85 -26.42
CA GLY A 262 -23.43 2.97 -25.84
C GLY A 262 -22.61 2.31 -26.95
N LEU A 263 -21.40 1.88 -26.58
CA LEU A 263 -20.41 1.17 -27.42
C LEU A 263 -19.54 2.04 -28.35
N LEU A 264 -18.71 2.90 -27.77
CA LEU A 264 -17.52 3.43 -28.47
C LEU A 264 -16.24 3.24 -27.63
N PHE A 265 -15.90 1.98 -27.33
CA PHE A 265 -14.55 1.63 -26.84
C PHE A 265 -13.85 0.53 -27.66
N SER A 266 -14.37 0.19 -28.84
CA SER A 266 -13.82 -0.90 -29.67
C SER A 266 -13.24 -0.44 -31.01
N GLN A 267 -13.19 0.86 -31.30
CA GLN A 267 -13.00 1.32 -32.68
C GLN A 267 -11.83 2.30 -32.88
N LEU A 268 -10.71 2.09 -32.17
CA LEU A 268 -9.46 2.80 -32.46
C LEU A 268 -8.28 1.91 -32.86
N ASP A 269 -8.47 0.61 -33.04
CA ASP A 269 -7.49 -0.28 -33.68
C ASP A 269 -8.07 -0.89 -34.95
N ARG A 270 -8.24 -0.07 -35.99
CA ARG A 270 -8.38 -0.59 -37.35
C ARG A 270 -7.14 -0.17 -38.14
N PRO A 271 -6.10 -1.02 -38.24
CA PRO A 271 -5.03 -0.74 -39.18
C PRO A 271 -5.65 -0.81 -40.56
N THR A 272 -5.66 0.30 -41.29
CA THR A 272 -5.98 0.31 -42.72
C THR A 272 -4.78 -0.19 -43.56
N GLY A 273 -3.79 -0.82 -42.90
CA GLY A 273 -2.65 -1.49 -43.52
C GLY A 273 -2.73 -3.00 -43.30
N GLN A 274 -2.10 -3.76 -44.19
CA GLN A 274 -1.92 -5.19 -44.01
C GLN A 274 -1.29 -5.47 -42.61
N PRO A 275 -1.74 -6.52 -41.89
CA PRO A 275 -1.20 -6.81 -40.57
C PRO A 275 0.31 -7.07 -40.67
N SER A 276 1.09 -6.24 -40.00
CA SER A 276 2.55 -6.39 -39.93
C SER A 276 2.91 -7.75 -39.33
N ILE A 277 4.11 -8.23 -39.62
CA ILE A 277 4.58 -9.54 -39.16
C ILE A 277 4.65 -9.56 -37.63
N GLU A 278 5.00 -8.44 -37.01
CA GLU A 278 5.04 -8.25 -35.56
C GLU A 278 3.64 -8.34 -34.94
N ALA A 279 2.62 -7.80 -35.62
CA ALA A 279 1.23 -7.92 -35.17
C ALA A 279 0.74 -9.37 -35.20
N LYS A 280 1.14 -10.14 -36.23
CA LYS A 280 0.85 -11.58 -36.31
C LYS A 280 1.57 -12.36 -35.21
N GLU A 281 2.84 -12.05 -34.95
CA GLU A 281 3.62 -12.66 -33.88
C GLU A 281 2.99 -12.43 -32.50
N PHE A 282 2.58 -11.19 -32.23
CA PHE A 282 1.91 -10.80 -30.99
C PHE A 282 0.59 -11.56 -30.77
N ILE A 283 -0.23 -11.70 -31.82
CA ILE A 283 -1.50 -12.45 -31.76
C ILE A 283 -1.26 -13.92 -31.42
N LEU A 284 -0.27 -14.56 -32.05
CA LEU A 284 0.05 -15.97 -31.79
C LEU A 284 0.54 -16.20 -30.35
N VAL A 285 1.42 -15.33 -29.85
CA VAL A 285 1.91 -15.40 -28.45
C VAL A 285 0.76 -15.19 -27.46
N ARG A 286 -0.12 -14.22 -27.70
CA ARG A 286 -1.29 -13.96 -26.85
C ARG A 286 -2.21 -15.18 -26.79
N ASN A 287 -2.55 -15.76 -27.95
CA ASN A 287 -3.44 -16.92 -28.02
C ASN A 287 -2.85 -18.15 -27.34
N MET A 288 -1.53 -18.38 -27.50
CA MET A 288 -0.81 -19.44 -26.81
C MET A 288 -0.87 -19.29 -25.29
N LEU A 289 -0.64 -18.07 -24.76
CA LEU A 289 -0.69 -17.79 -23.32
C LEU A 289 -2.10 -17.97 -22.73
N VAL A 290 -3.13 -17.48 -23.44
CA VAL A 290 -4.53 -17.67 -23.03
C VAL A 290 -4.88 -19.16 -22.98
N ALA A 291 -4.53 -19.93 -24.02
CA ALA A 291 -4.79 -21.37 -24.04
C ALA A 291 -4.04 -22.12 -22.93
N ALA A 292 -2.82 -21.70 -22.58
CA ALA A 292 -2.06 -22.28 -21.48
C ALA A 292 -2.71 -22.00 -20.11
N VAL A 293 -3.21 -20.78 -19.89
CA VAL A 293 -3.93 -20.41 -18.66
C VAL A 293 -5.27 -21.15 -18.53
N GLU A 294 -5.93 -21.41 -19.66
CA GLU A 294 -7.19 -22.15 -19.73
C GLU A 294 -7.00 -23.69 -19.78
N GLU A 295 -5.78 -24.19 -19.59
CA GLU A 295 -5.44 -25.62 -19.63
C GLU A 295 -5.75 -26.32 -20.97
N ARG A 296 -5.91 -25.55 -22.06
CA ARG A 296 -6.09 -26.06 -23.44
C ARG A 296 -4.74 -26.30 -24.11
N TYR A 297 -4.00 -27.29 -23.61
CA TYR A 297 -2.62 -27.55 -24.03
C TYR A 297 -2.46 -27.95 -25.51
N THR A 298 -3.47 -28.59 -26.11
CA THR A 298 -3.49 -28.92 -27.55
C THR A 298 -3.47 -27.67 -28.42
N ASP A 299 -4.26 -26.67 -28.03
CA ASP A 299 -4.38 -25.42 -28.77
C ASP A 299 -3.14 -24.56 -28.54
N ALA A 300 -2.60 -24.55 -27.32
CA ALA A 300 -1.33 -23.89 -27.01
C ALA A 300 -0.17 -24.46 -27.85
N ALA A 301 -0.12 -25.78 -28.04
CA ALA A 301 0.88 -26.42 -28.89
C ALA A 301 0.71 -26.02 -30.37
N LEU A 302 -0.52 -25.96 -30.87
CA LEU A 302 -0.81 -25.49 -32.24
C LEU A 302 -0.34 -24.05 -32.47
N TRP A 303 -0.66 -23.12 -31.55
CA TRP A 303 -0.25 -21.73 -31.64
C TRP A 303 1.27 -21.56 -31.56
N ARG A 304 1.95 -22.38 -30.74
CA ARG A 304 3.41 -22.43 -30.65
C ARG A 304 4.05 -22.89 -31.97
N ASP A 305 3.49 -23.91 -32.61
CA ASP A 305 4.01 -24.44 -33.88
C ASP A 305 3.84 -23.41 -35.01
N GLN A 306 2.70 -22.71 -35.04
CA GLN A 306 2.46 -21.60 -35.97
C GLN A 306 3.40 -20.41 -35.71
N LEU A 307 3.68 -20.09 -34.45
CA LEU A 307 4.65 -19.06 -34.07
C LEU A 307 6.07 -19.44 -34.52
N MET A 308 6.44 -20.71 -34.38
CA MET A 308 7.73 -21.24 -34.84
C MET A 308 7.86 -21.17 -36.36
N GLN A 309 6.79 -21.50 -37.09
CA GLN A 309 6.74 -21.37 -38.55
C GLN A 309 6.93 -19.91 -38.98
N LEU A 310 6.18 -18.98 -38.36
CA LEU A 310 6.28 -17.54 -38.66
C LEU A 310 7.68 -16.98 -38.35
N ARG A 311 8.34 -17.47 -37.28
CA ARG A 311 9.72 -17.09 -36.95
C ARG A 311 10.76 -17.75 -37.86
N SER A 312 10.48 -18.93 -38.40
CA SER A 312 11.36 -19.59 -39.37
C SER A 312 11.35 -18.90 -40.73
N GLU A 313 10.21 -18.34 -41.13
CA GLU A 313 10.07 -17.47 -42.31
C GLU A 313 10.81 -16.13 -42.15
N LYS A 314 11.16 -15.75 -40.90
CA LYS A 314 11.88 -14.52 -40.54
C LYS A 314 13.41 -14.65 -40.63
N ASN A 315 13.97 -15.79 -41.06
CA ASN A 315 15.42 -16.01 -41.04
C ASN A 315 16.21 -15.07 -41.99
N TRP A 316 16.65 -13.94 -41.41
CA TRP A 316 17.93 -13.21 -41.49
C TRP A 316 18.67 -13.15 -42.85
N THR A 317 18.53 -12.00 -43.52
CA THR A 317 19.66 -11.25 -44.11
C THR A 317 19.87 -9.97 -43.31
#